data_AF-A0A2D4JG64-F1
#
_entry.id   AF-A0A2D4JG64-F1
#
_cell.length_a   1.000
_cell.length_b   1.000
_cell.length_c   1.000
_cell.angle_alpha   90.00
_cell.angle_beta   90.00
_cell.angle_gamma   90.00
#
_symmetry.space_group_name_H-M   'P 1'
#
loop_
_entity.id
_entity.type
_entity.pdbx_description
1 polymer ?
#
loop_
_entity_poly.entity_id
_entity_poly.type
_entity_poly.pdbx_seq_one_letter_code
_entity_poly.pdbx_strand_id
1 'polypeptide(L)'
;DRLAIGFSTVQKEAILVRVDSSTGLGDYLELHIHQGKIGVKFNVGTDDIAIEEVNAIINDGKYHVVRFTRSGGNATLQVDNWPVIERYPAGNNDNERLAIARQRIPYRLGRVVD
;
A
#
# COMPACT_ATOMS: atom_id res chain seq x y z
N ASP A 1 3.00 -2.81 -7.73
CA ASP A 1 3.94 -2.87 -6.59
C ASP A 1 3.90 -4.23 -5.92
N ARG A 2 5.01 -4.63 -5.31
CA ARG A 2 5.11 -5.82 -4.45
C ARG A 2 5.97 -5.47 -3.23
N LEU A 3 5.47 -5.78 -2.05
CA LEU A 3 6.15 -5.57 -0.77
C LEU A 3 6.03 -6.84 0.06
N ALA A 4 7.13 -7.28 0.67
CA ALA A 4 7.12 -8.36 1.65
C ALA A 4 8.04 -7.99 2.81
N ILE A 5 7.54 -8.14 4.04
CA ILE A 5 8.27 -7.76 5.26
C ILE A 5 8.06 -8.84 6.32
N GLY A 6 9.16 -9.21 6.96
CA GLY A 6 9.14 -9.97 8.20
C GLY A 6 9.25 -9.04 9.41
N PHE A 7 8.44 -9.26 10.44
CA PHE A 7 8.50 -8.47 11.67
C PHE A 7 8.11 -9.30 12.90
N SER A 8 8.52 -8.81 14.07
CA SER A 8 8.05 -9.28 15.38
C SER A 8 7.74 -8.07 16.24
N THR A 9 6.59 -8.07 16.92
CA THR A 9 6.18 -6.93 17.76
C THR A 9 5.16 -7.35 18.81
N VAL A 10 5.00 -6.51 19.83
CA VAL A 10 3.91 -6.56 20.82
C VAL A 10 3.05 -5.29 20.79
N GLN A 11 3.36 -4.35 19.88
CA GLN A 11 2.67 -3.07 19.78
C GLN A 11 1.29 -3.23 19.11
N LYS A 12 0.35 -2.37 19.50
CA LYS A 12 -0.99 -2.29 18.89
C LYS A 12 -1.10 -1.22 17.82
N GLU A 13 -0.21 -0.24 17.82
CA GLU A 13 -0.17 0.90 16.90
C GLU A 13 1.27 1.08 16.43
N ALA A 14 1.52 1.00 15.12
CA ALA A 14 2.85 1.24 14.55
C ALA A 14 2.77 1.47 13.03
N ILE A 15 3.65 2.30 12.48
CA ILE A 15 3.93 2.30 11.04
C ILE A 15 5.19 1.47 10.82
N LEU A 16 5.09 0.43 9.98
CA LEU A 16 6.23 -0.44 9.67
C LEU A 16 7.01 0.09 8.47
N VAL A 17 6.29 0.48 7.41
CA VAL A 17 6.87 1.05 6.20
C VAL A 17 5.96 2.13 5.64
N ARG A 18 6.58 3.23 5.21
CA ARG A 18 5.96 4.33 4.51
C ARG A 18 6.77 4.63 3.25
N VAL A 19 6.08 4.73 2.11
CA VAL A 19 6.65 5.17 0.83
C VAL A 19 5.84 6.36 0.37
N ASP A 20 6.46 7.54 0.31
CA ASP A 20 5.82 8.77 -0.15
C ASP A 20 6.30 9.13 -1.56
N SER A 21 5.40 9.69 -2.35
CA SER A 21 5.74 10.30 -3.63
C SER A 21 6.47 11.63 -3.46
N SER A 22 6.95 12.20 -4.57
CA SER A 22 7.53 13.54 -4.56
C SER A 22 6.52 14.58 -4.06
N THR A 23 7.05 15.64 -3.44
CA THR A 23 6.26 16.75 -2.91
C THR A 23 5.23 17.25 -3.92
N GLY A 24 3.98 17.39 -3.48
CA GLY A 24 2.87 17.91 -4.29
C GLY A 24 2.03 16.86 -5.05
N LEU A 25 2.46 15.59 -5.10
CA LEU A 25 1.71 14.53 -5.79
C LEU A 25 0.61 13.90 -4.92
N GLY A 26 0.91 13.72 -3.62
CA GLY A 26 -0.03 13.18 -2.62
C GLY A 26 -0.17 11.66 -2.63
N ASP A 27 0.50 10.96 -3.55
CA ASP A 27 0.49 9.49 -3.62
C ASP A 27 1.36 8.91 -2.50
N TYR A 28 0.93 7.80 -1.92
CA TYR A 28 1.67 7.10 -0.87
C TYR A 28 1.28 5.64 -0.73
N LEU A 29 2.10 4.89 0.00
CA LEU A 29 1.79 3.56 0.53
C LEU A 29 2.28 3.47 1.97
N GLU A 30 1.44 2.93 2.85
CA GLU A 30 1.72 2.74 4.26
C GLU A 30 1.31 1.35 4.72
N LEU A 31 2.28 0.55 5.18
CA LEU A 31 2.05 -0.67 5.94
C LEU A 31 2.10 -0.33 7.43
N HIS A 32 1.01 -0.61 8.14
CA HIS A 32 0.85 -0.25 9.54
C HIS A 32 0.19 -1.36 10.35
N ILE A 33 0.30 -1.24 11.66
CA ILE A 33 -0.46 -1.97 12.66
C ILE A 33 -1.42 -0.97 13.31
N HIS A 34 -2.71 -1.30 13.32
CA HIS A 34 -3.76 -0.53 13.98
C HIS A 34 -4.64 -1.48 14.80
N GLN A 35 -4.88 -1.17 16.07
CA GLN A 35 -5.60 -2.03 17.01
C GLN A 35 -5.06 -3.48 17.07
N GLY A 36 -3.75 -3.66 16.85
CA GLY A 36 -3.09 -4.97 16.81
C GLY A 36 -3.35 -5.78 15.53
N LYS A 37 -3.92 -5.17 14.49
CA LYS A 37 -4.16 -5.76 13.17
C LYS A 37 -3.26 -5.13 12.13
N ILE A 38 -2.79 -5.94 11.18
CA ILE A 38 -1.91 -5.46 10.12
C ILE A 38 -2.74 -5.00 8.92
N GLY A 39 -2.45 -3.79 8.44
CA GLY A 39 -3.15 -3.17 7.34
C GLY A 39 -2.22 -2.43 6.39
N VAL A 40 -2.69 -2.25 5.16
CA VAL A 40 -2.05 -1.38 4.18
C VAL A 40 -3.05 -0.31 3.76
N LYS A 41 -2.60 0.94 3.76
CA LYS A 41 -3.32 2.09 3.22
C LYS A 41 -2.49 2.74 2.13
N PHE A 42 -3.09 3.05 0.99
CA PHE A 42 -2.37 3.66 -0.12
C PHE A 42 -3.24 4.61 -0.94
N ASN A 43 -2.59 5.56 -1.60
CA ASN A 43 -3.20 6.49 -2.55
C ASN A 43 -2.38 6.51 -3.84
N VAL A 44 -3.07 6.50 -4.98
CA VAL A 44 -2.47 6.46 -6.33
C VAL A 44 -3.10 7.51 -7.27
N GLY A 45 -3.52 8.64 -6.71
CA GLY A 45 -4.03 9.81 -7.44
C GLY A 45 -5.51 10.13 -7.23
N THR A 46 -6.24 9.26 -6.51
CA THR A 46 -7.68 9.41 -6.21
C THR A 46 -7.92 9.33 -4.71
N ASP A 47 -8.85 8.47 -4.27
CA ASP A 47 -9.13 8.23 -2.87
C ASP A 47 -8.18 7.21 -2.26
N ASP A 48 -8.08 7.26 -0.93
CA ASP A 48 -7.36 6.27 -0.14
C ASP A 48 -8.03 4.90 -0.24
N ILE A 49 -7.21 3.87 -0.45
CA ILE A 49 -7.63 2.47 -0.46
C ILE A 49 -6.97 1.77 0.72
N ALA A 50 -7.79 1.03 1.48
CA ALA A 50 -7.35 0.26 2.64
C ALA A 50 -7.69 -1.23 2.49
N ILE A 51 -6.78 -2.07 2.97
CA ILE A 51 -6.92 -3.53 3.10
C ILE A 51 -6.28 -3.97 4.41
N GLU A 52 -6.96 -4.81 5.18
CA GLU A 52 -6.56 -5.19 6.54
C GLU A 52 -6.82 -6.68 6.77
N GLU A 53 -5.92 -7.35 7.49
CA GLU A 53 -6.12 -8.71 8.00
C GLU A 53 -6.60 -8.65 9.46
N VAL A 54 -7.90 -8.88 9.66
CA VAL A 54 -8.58 -8.76 10.95
C VAL A 54 -8.51 -10.02 11.80
N ASN A 55 -8.22 -11.18 11.22
CA ASN A 55 -8.27 -12.46 11.93
C ASN A 55 -6.92 -12.86 12.50
N ALA A 56 -5.82 -12.56 11.78
CA ALA A 56 -4.49 -12.88 12.26
C ALA A 56 -4.16 -12.13 13.57
N ILE A 57 -3.45 -12.82 14.46
CA ILE A 57 -2.79 -12.21 15.63
C ILE A 57 -1.33 -12.04 15.22
N ILE A 58 -0.85 -10.80 15.24
CA ILE A 58 0.48 -10.42 14.73
C ILE A 58 1.35 -9.67 15.75
N ASN A 59 0.76 -9.33 16.90
CA ASN A 59 1.39 -8.61 17.99
C ASN A 59 1.62 -9.52 19.21
N ASP A 60 1.90 -10.80 18.97
CA ASP A 60 2.16 -11.81 20.00
C ASP A 60 3.65 -11.97 20.34
N GLY A 61 4.51 -11.11 19.79
CA GLY A 61 5.97 -11.17 19.94
C GLY A 61 6.67 -12.21 19.06
N LYS A 62 5.94 -12.99 18.25
CA LYS A 62 6.53 -13.96 17.32
C LYS A 62 6.82 -13.31 15.96
N TYR A 63 7.52 -14.05 15.12
CA TYR A 63 7.87 -13.62 13.77
C TYR A 63 6.73 -13.92 12.79
N HIS A 64 6.33 -12.89 12.06
CA HIS A 64 5.30 -12.95 11.04
C HIS A 64 5.82 -12.36 9.73
N VAL A 65 5.28 -12.84 8.60
CA VAL A 65 5.57 -12.29 7.28
C VAL A 65 4.28 -11.76 6.66
N VAL A 66 4.30 -10.50 6.25
CA VAL A 66 3.22 -9.88 5.49
C VAL A 66 3.64 -9.69 4.03
N ARG A 67 2.75 -10.02 3.10
CA ARG A 67 2.94 -9.88 1.65
C ARG A 67 1.81 -9.03 1.09
N PHE A 68 2.18 -7.95 0.41
CA PHE A 68 1.26 -7.04 -0.24
C PHE A 68 1.56 -6.96 -1.74
N THR A 69 0.52 -7.01 -2.57
CA THR A 69 0.64 -6.73 -4.01
C THR A 69 -0.39 -5.71 -4.44
N ARG A 70 -0.02 -4.87 -5.41
CA ARG A 70 -0.89 -3.83 -5.97
C ARG A 70 -0.74 -3.74 -7.48
N SER A 71 -1.88 -3.64 -8.18
CA SER A 71 -1.96 -3.32 -9.60
C SER A 71 -3.07 -2.29 -9.83
N GLY A 72 -2.71 -1.05 -10.17
CA GLY A 72 -3.67 0.06 -10.19
C GLY A 72 -4.28 0.28 -8.80
N GLY A 73 -5.61 0.32 -8.73
CA GLY A 73 -6.34 0.37 -7.46
C GLY A 73 -6.55 -1.00 -6.79
N ASN A 74 -6.29 -2.10 -7.50
CA ASN A 74 -6.48 -3.45 -6.96
C ASN A 74 -5.32 -3.83 -6.06
N ALA A 75 -5.62 -4.53 -4.97
CA ALA A 75 -4.60 -4.96 -4.01
C ALA A 75 -4.90 -6.32 -3.39
N THR A 76 -3.83 -6.99 -2.96
CA THR A 76 -3.91 -8.20 -2.14
C THR A 76 -3.06 -8.06 -0.89
N LEU A 77 -3.48 -8.69 0.20
CA LEU A 77 -2.75 -8.78 1.46
C LEU A 77 -2.77 -10.22 1.96
N GLN A 78 -1.61 -10.73 2.37
CA GLN A 78 -1.49 -12.04 2.99
C GLN A 78 -0.57 -11.96 4.20
N VAL A 79 -1.00 -12.57 5.31
CA VAL A 79 -0.20 -12.71 6.54
C VAL A 79 0.11 -14.19 6.72
N ASP A 80 1.39 -14.54 6.82
CA ASP A 80 1.86 -15.92 6.96
C ASP A 80 1.21 -16.87 5.94
N ASN A 81 0.37 -17.80 6.43
CA ASN A 81 -0.39 -18.78 5.67
C ASN A 81 -1.90 -18.55 5.76
N TRP A 82 -2.34 -17.39 6.25
CA TRP A 82 -3.75 -17.00 6.21
C TRP A 82 -4.22 -16.84 4.76
N PRO A 83 -5.53 -16.98 4.49
CA PRO A 83 -6.08 -16.73 3.17
C PRO A 83 -5.69 -15.35 2.63
N VAL A 84 -5.52 -15.26 1.31
CA VAL A 84 -5.27 -13.97 0.66
C VAL A 84 -6.53 -13.12 0.73
N ILE A 85 -6.40 -11.90 1.23
CA ILE A 85 -7.44 -10.89 1.16
C ILE A 85 -7.25 -10.11 -0.13
N GLU A 86 -8.34 -9.87 -0.86
CA GLU A 86 -8.34 -9.11 -2.10
C GLU A 86 -9.23 -7.87 -1.98
N ARG A 87 -8.81 -6.76 -2.59
CA ARG A 87 -9.57 -5.51 -2.63
C ARG A 87 -9.66 -5.01 -4.07
N TYR A 88 -10.90 -4.85 -4.53
CA TYR A 88 -11.26 -4.31 -5.84
C TYR A 88 -12.20 -3.09 -5.64
N PRO A 89 -11.66 -1.86 -5.56
CA PRO A 89 -12.48 -0.65 -5.41
C PRO A 89 -13.43 -0.46 -6.61
N ALA A 90 -14.69 -0.09 -6.36
CA ALA A 90 -15.68 0.18 -7.41
C ALA A 90 -15.47 1.57 -8.04
N GLY A 91 -15.43 1.65 -9.38
CA GLY A 91 -15.31 2.88 -10.22
C GLY A 91 -13.89 3.50 -10.25
N ASN A 92 -13.43 4.25 -11.25
CA ASN A 92 -13.73 4.35 -12.68
C ASN A 92 -12.47 3.90 -13.43
N ASN A 93 -12.60 3.40 -14.66
CA ASN A 93 -11.55 2.98 -15.60
C ASN A 93 -10.14 3.40 -15.18
N ASP A 94 -9.20 2.46 -14.98
CA ASP A 94 -7.80 2.79 -14.64
C ASP A 94 -7.21 3.93 -15.51
N ASN A 95 -7.76 4.14 -16.71
CA ASN A 95 -7.55 5.29 -17.59
C ASN A 95 -7.79 6.68 -16.95
N GLU A 96 -8.85 6.89 -16.16
CA GLU A 96 -9.11 8.16 -15.46
C GLU A 96 -8.07 8.39 -14.36
N ARG A 97 -7.76 7.34 -13.60
CA ARG A 97 -6.68 7.37 -12.59
C ARG A 97 -5.33 7.68 -13.23
N LEU A 98 -5.03 7.02 -14.35
CA LEU A 98 -3.82 7.27 -15.15
C LEU A 98 -3.80 8.69 -15.72
N ALA A 99 -4.93 9.26 -16.15
CA ALA A 99 -5.01 10.61 -16.66
C ALA A 99 -4.72 11.65 -15.56
N ILE A 100 -5.30 11.49 -14.38
CA ILE A 100 -5.04 12.37 -13.22
C ILE A 100 -3.57 12.25 -12.78
N ALA A 101 -3.04 11.02 -12.68
CA ALA A 101 -1.64 10.80 -12.32
C ALA A 101 -0.68 11.46 -13.33
N ARG A 102 -0.95 11.35 -14.64
CA ARG A 102 -0.14 11.99 -15.70
C ARG A 102 -0.16 13.52 -15.64
N GLN A 103 -1.26 14.13 -15.19
CA GLN A 103 -1.33 15.58 -15.03
C GLN A 103 -0.52 16.08 -13.84
N ARG A 104 -0.35 15.26 -12.80
CA ARG A 104 0.39 15.62 -11.58
C ARG A 104 1.90 15.45 -11.71
N ILE A 105 2.37 14.50 -12.52
CA ILE A 105 3.81 14.27 -12.73
C ILE A 105 4.36 15.41 -13.63
N PRO A 106 5.23 16.30 -13.12
CA PRO A 106 5.85 17.29 -13.98
C PRO A 106 6.73 16.56 -15.00
N TYR A 107 6.50 16.81 -16.30
CA TYR A 107 7.42 16.40 -17.34
C TYR A 107 8.80 16.99 -17.01
N ARG A 108 9.79 16.14 -16.71
CA ARG A 108 11.17 16.60 -16.78
C ARG A 108 11.48 16.83 -18.25
N LEU A 109 11.37 18.08 -18.67
CA LEU A 109 11.84 18.53 -19.97
C LEU A 109 13.33 18.18 -20.08
N GLY A 110 13.66 17.27 -20.99
CA GLY A 110 14.98 17.09 -21.59
C GLY A 110 16.17 16.84 -20.65
N ARG A 111 16.59 15.58 -20.53
CA ARG A 111 18.02 15.32 -20.64
C ARG A 111 18.31 15.09 -22.11
N VAL A 112 18.79 16.13 -22.79
CA VAL A 112 19.52 15.95 -24.05
C VAL A 112 20.73 15.09 -23.69
N VAL A 113 20.77 13.88 -24.21
CA VAL A 113 22.02 13.13 -24.33
C VAL A 113 22.63 13.62 -25.63
N ASP A 114 23.81 14.22 -25.53
CA ASP A 114 24.64 14.60 -26.68
C ASP A 114 24.87 13.41 -27.62
#